data_AF-A0A5N7MWR4-F1
#
_entry.id   AF-A0A5N7MWR4-F1
#
_cell.length_a   1.000
_cell.length_b   1.000
_cell.length_c   1.000
_cell.angle_alpha   90.00
_cell.angle_beta   90.00
_cell.angle_gamma   90.00
#
_symmetry.space_group_name_H-M   'P 1'
#
loop_
_entity.id
_entity.type
_entity.pdbx_description
1 polymer ?
#
loop_
_entity_poly.entity_id
_entity_poly.type
_entity_poly.pdbx_seq_one_letter_code
_entity_poly.pdbx_strand_id
1 'polypeptide(L)'
;MIFNVDTPTGDATKDMAAINSAIAAANAYYKSHQSEGQVTVQLATGTYMVSGDPTNPSKGAVELMSGVALVGAGTRDSTIKLVDNFNERINGIVRTELETVENVSMSNLVIDGNRENNTGH
;
A
#
# COMPACT_ATOMS: atom_id res chain seq x y z
N MET A 1 -1.09 -12.22 13.57
CA MET A 1 -1.03 -10.84 14.12
C MET A 1 -1.64 -9.87 13.10
N ILE A 2 -2.36 -8.85 13.56
CA ILE A 2 -3.01 -7.83 12.70
C ILE A 2 -2.54 -6.44 13.11
N PHE A 3 -2.12 -5.63 12.13
CA PHE A 3 -1.81 -4.22 12.26
C PHE A 3 -2.84 -3.41 11.48
N ASN A 4 -3.69 -2.67 12.19
CA ASN A 4 -4.72 -1.85 11.56
C ASN A 4 -4.10 -0.53 11.06
N VAL A 5 -4.47 -0.13 9.86
CA VAL A 5 -4.18 1.20 9.33
C VAL A 5 -5.26 2.16 9.79
N ASP A 6 -4.89 3.38 10.18
CA ASP A 6 -5.84 4.44 10.50
C ASP A 6 -6.79 4.69 9.31
N THR A 7 -7.99 5.22 9.60
CA THR A 7 -8.97 5.54 8.58
C THR A 7 -8.40 6.55 7.57
N PRO A 8 -8.71 6.41 6.27
CA PRO A 8 -8.16 7.30 5.25
C PRO A 8 -8.60 8.75 5.48
N THR A 9 -7.70 9.66 5.19
CA THR A 9 -7.89 11.11 5.34
C THR A 9 -8.15 11.81 4.01
N GLY A 10 -7.82 11.16 2.89
CA GLY A 10 -7.85 11.77 1.56
C GLY A 10 -6.59 12.59 1.23
N ASP A 11 -5.66 12.72 2.18
CA ASP A 11 -4.36 13.36 1.99
C ASP A 11 -3.31 12.26 1.73
N ALA A 12 -2.73 12.29 0.54
CA ALA A 12 -1.80 11.23 0.12
C ALA A 12 -0.59 11.09 1.03
N THR A 13 -0.08 12.18 1.61
CA THR A 13 1.09 12.11 2.50
C THR A 13 0.72 11.41 3.80
N LYS A 14 -0.44 11.74 4.38
CA LYS A 14 -0.90 11.13 5.63
C LYS A 14 -1.32 9.68 5.44
N ASP A 15 -2.06 9.40 4.37
CA ASP A 15 -2.56 8.06 4.05
C ASP A 15 -1.38 7.10 3.78
N MET A 16 -0.40 7.53 2.97
CA MET A 16 0.82 6.74 2.76
C MET A 16 1.63 6.56 4.05
N ALA A 17 1.75 7.59 4.89
CA ALA A 17 2.47 7.47 6.16
C ALA A 17 1.81 6.45 7.10
N ALA A 18 0.48 6.42 7.18
CA ALA A 18 -0.26 5.45 7.98
C ALA A 18 -0.06 4.02 7.46
N ILE A 19 -0.20 3.81 6.15
CA ILE A 19 0.03 2.50 5.51
C ILE A 19 1.47 2.03 5.73
N ASN A 20 2.46 2.89 5.46
CA ASN A 20 3.87 2.56 5.58
C ASN A 20 4.27 2.25 7.03
N SER A 21 3.72 2.96 8.00
CA SER A 21 3.95 2.69 9.42
C SER A 21 3.42 1.30 9.82
N ALA A 22 2.23 0.94 9.37
CA ALA A 22 1.65 -0.38 9.64
C ALA A 22 2.44 -1.51 8.96
N ILE A 23 2.87 -1.33 7.70
CA ILE A 23 3.72 -2.28 6.99
C ILE A 23 5.05 -2.49 7.71
N ALA A 24 5.70 -1.40 8.13
CA ALA A 24 6.98 -1.48 8.86
C ALA A 24 6.82 -2.23 10.19
N ALA A 25 5.74 -1.97 10.93
CA ALA A 25 5.44 -2.68 12.17
C ALA A 25 5.14 -4.17 11.93
N ALA A 26 4.36 -4.49 10.89
CA ALA A 26 4.05 -5.86 10.50
C ALA A 26 5.30 -6.64 10.07
N ASN A 27 6.18 -6.02 9.29
CA ASN A 27 7.45 -6.64 8.89
C ASN A 27 8.39 -6.85 10.08
N ALA A 28 8.49 -5.89 11.00
CA ALA A 28 9.29 -6.03 12.21
C ALA A 28 8.80 -7.21 13.08
N TYR A 29 7.48 -7.36 13.19
CA TYR A 29 6.88 -8.52 13.85
C TYR A 29 7.19 -9.82 13.10
N TYR A 30 6.99 -9.85 11.78
CA TYR A 30 7.28 -11.03 10.95
C TYR A 30 8.73 -11.51 11.10
N LYS A 31 9.71 -10.58 11.08
CA LYS A 31 11.14 -10.89 11.25
C LYS A 31 11.45 -11.64 12.55
N SER A 32 10.65 -11.45 13.60
CA SER A 32 10.80 -12.14 14.89
C SER A 32 9.87 -13.35 15.06
N HIS A 33 8.91 -13.57 14.16
CA HIS A 33 7.85 -14.58 14.27
C HIS A 33 7.64 -15.35 12.95
N GLN A 34 8.70 -15.60 12.19
CA GLN A 34 8.60 -16.18 10.83
C GLN A 34 7.84 -17.52 10.77
N SER A 35 7.95 -18.35 11.81
CA SER A 35 7.25 -19.64 11.91
C SER A 35 5.73 -19.52 12.04
N GLU A 36 5.20 -18.33 12.38
CA GLU A 36 3.77 -18.06 12.50
C GLU A 36 3.13 -17.70 11.15
N GLY A 37 3.95 -17.53 10.11
CA GLY A 37 3.50 -17.19 8.76
C GLY A 37 3.28 -15.69 8.56
N GLN A 38 2.43 -15.37 7.58
CA GLN A 38 2.19 -14.01 7.13
C GLN A 38 1.49 -13.16 8.19
N VAL A 39 1.85 -11.87 8.26
CA VAL A 39 1.28 -10.88 9.18
C VAL A 39 0.35 -9.95 8.41
N THR A 40 -0.85 -9.73 8.93
CA THR A 40 -1.86 -8.92 8.24
C THR A 40 -1.69 -7.43 8.55
N VAL A 41 -1.67 -6.62 7.50
CA VAL A 41 -1.93 -5.18 7.55
C VAL A 41 -3.34 -4.96 7.04
N GLN A 42 -4.23 -4.49 7.92
CA GLN A 42 -5.66 -4.35 7.65
C GLN A 42 -5.98 -2.88 7.34
N LEU A 43 -6.38 -2.60 6.10
CA LEU A 43 -6.92 -1.30 5.71
C LEU A 43 -8.33 -1.12 6.28
N ALA A 44 -8.66 0.10 6.68
CA ALA A 44 -10.02 0.48 7.03
C ALA A 44 -10.88 0.68 5.77
N THR A 45 -12.19 0.80 5.95
CA THR A 45 -13.12 1.20 4.88
C THR A 45 -12.81 2.64 4.45
N GLY A 46 -12.82 2.89 3.14
CA GLY A 46 -12.65 4.20 2.51
C GLY A 46 -11.61 4.21 1.39
N THR A 47 -11.26 5.41 0.95
CA THR A 47 -10.30 5.65 -0.13
C THR A 47 -9.04 6.30 0.42
N TYR A 48 -7.96 5.53 0.46
CA TYR A 48 -6.62 6.02 0.72
C TYR A 48 -6.08 6.68 -0.54
N MET A 49 -5.72 7.96 -0.46
CA MET A 49 -5.05 8.64 -1.55
C MET A 49 -3.57 8.33 -1.50
N VAL A 50 -2.93 8.14 -2.65
CA VAL A 50 -1.49 7.89 -2.73
C VAL A 50 -0.85 8.64 -3.89
N SER A 51 0.44 8.95 -3.76
CA SER A 51 1.23 9.61 -4.80
C SER A 51 2.55 8.87 -5.01
N GLY A 52 3.20 9.10 -6.15
CA GLY A 52 4.53 8.58 -6.45
C GLY A 52 5.62 9.63 -6.34
N ASP A 53 6.85 9.22 -6.63
CA ASP A 53 7.97 10.12 -6.88
C ASP A 53 8.05 10.41 -8.38
N PRO A 54 7.82 11.66 -8.83
CA PRO A 54 7.80 12.01 -10.25
C PRO A 54 9.17 11.85 -10.91
N THR A 55 10.25 11.80 -10.13
CA THR A 55 11.62 11.64 -10.63
C THR A 55 12.13 10.20 -10.54
N ASN A 56 11.43 9.34 -9.80
CA ASN A 56 11.81 7.94 -9.62
C ASN A 56 10.57 7.02 -9.68
N PRO A 57 10.16 6.61 -10.89
CA PRO A 57 9.01 5.73 -11.08
C PRO A 57 9.08 4.41 -10.30
N SER A 58 10.30 3.93 -10.04
CA SER A 58 10.54 2.65 -9.34
C SER A 58 10.32 2.70 -7.84
N LYS A 59 10.18 3.89 -7.25
CA LYS A 59 9.81 4.04 -5.84
C LYS A 59 8.36 3.62 -5.56
N GLY A 60 7.49 3.68 -6.57
CA GLY A 60 6.05 3.40 -6.40
C GLY A 60 5.38 4.35 -5.41
N ALA A 61 4.25 3.92 -4.84
CA ALA A 61 3.55 4.67 -3.79
C ALA A 61 3.48 3.91 -2.46
N VAL A 62 3.14 2.61 -2.50
CA VAL A 62 3.14 1.72 -1.32
C VAL A 62 4.10 0.56 -1.59
N GLU A 63 5.07 0.37 -0.72
CA GLU A 63 6.04 -0.73 -0.78
C GLU A 63 5.74 -1.78 0.29
N LEU A 64 5.41 -2.99 -0.13
CA LEU A 64 5.22 -4.14 0.72
C LEU A 64 6.57 -4.79 1.05
N MET A 65 6.74 -5.12 2.32
CA MET A 65 7.91 -5.82 2.86
C MET A 65 7.60 -7.31 3.04
N SER A 66 8.65 -8.14 3.23
CA SER A 66 8.48 -9.59 3.39
C SER A 66 7.52 -9.96 4.53
N GLY A 67 6.75 -11.01 4.32
CA GLY A 67 5.81 -11.54 5.30
C GLY A 67 4.53 -10.73 5.50
N VAL A 68 4.30 -9.69 4.70
CA VAL A 68 3.11 -8.83 4.83
C VAL A 68 1.96 -9.30 3.93
N ALA A 69 0.78 -9.47 4.52
CA ALA A 69 -0.50 -9.59 3.83
C ALA A 69 -1.26 -8.27 3.93
N LEU A 70 -1.40 -7.51 2.84
CA LEU A 70 -2.21 -6.30 2.81
C LEU A 70 -3.67 -6.65 2.49
N VAL A 71 -4.57 -6.42 3.45
CA VAL A 71 -5.96 -6.87 3.38
C VAL A 71 -6.89 -5.68 3.51
N GLY A 72 -7.85 -5.53 2.59
CA GLY A 72 -8.91 -4.52 2.72
C GLY A 72 -10.05 -4.96 3.64
N ALA A 73 -10.90 -4.01 4.06
CA ALA A 73 -12.00 -4.24 5.00
C ALA A 73 -13.14 -5.11 4.43
N GLY A 74 -13.17 -5.31 3.11
CA GLY A 74 -14.23 -6.02 2.40
C GLY A 74 -14.10 -5.80 0.88
N THR A 75 -14.80 -6.61 0.09
CA THR A 75 -14.74 -6.54 -1.38
C THR A 75 -15.25 -5.18 -1.87
N ARG A 76 -14.31 -4.28 -2.21
CA ARG A 76 -14.52 -2.87 -2.62
C ARG A 76 -14.72 -1.84 -1.51
N ASP A 77 -14.55 -2.22 -0.25
CA ASP A 77 -14.69 -1.27 0.87
C ASP A 77 -13.41 -0.48 1.14
N SER A 78 -12.25 -1.00 0.73
CA SER A 78 -10.96 -0.31 0.81
C SER A 78 -10.40 -0.06 -0.59
N THR A 79 -10.13 1.20 -0.91
CA THR A 79 -9.51 1.60 -2.18
C THR A 79 -8.18 2.30 -1.92
N ILE A 80 -7.14 1.93 -2.67
CA ILE A 80 -5.90 2.70 -2.78
C ILE A 80 -5.93 3.39 -4.14
N LYS A 81 -6.00 4.72 -4.14
CA LYS A 81 -6.23 5.54 -5.34
C LYS A 81 -5.09 6.53 -5.59
N LEU A 82 -4.56 6.56 -6.80
CA LEU A 82 -3.58 7.57 -7.22
C LEU A 82 -4.21 8.97 -7.22
N VAL A 83 -3.52 9.97 -6.68
CA VAL A 83 -3.96 11.38 -6.72
C VAL A 83 -4.22 11.87 -8.15
N ASP A 84 -5.08 12.88 -8.27
CA ASP A 84 -5.27 13.59 -9.54
C ASP A 84 -3.99 14.32 -9.94
N ASN A 85 -3.76 14.46 -11.25
CA ASN A 85 -2.66 15.23 -11.83
C ASN A 85 -1.24 14.79 -11.42
N PHE A 86 -1.04 13.53 -10.97
CA PHE A 86 0.30 12.97 -10.84
C PHE A 86 1.04 13.01 -12.18
N ASN A 87 0.33 12.68 -13.27
CA ASN A 87 0.74 12.87 -14.68
C ASN A 87 2.10 12.30 -15.11
N GLU A 88 2.73 11.48 -14.26
CA GLU A 88 4.03 10.88 -14.48
C GLU A 88 3.94 9.35 -14.40
N ARG A 89 4.98 8.66 -14.86
CA ARG A 89 5.06 7.21 -14.79
C ARG A 89 5.22 6.73 -13.34
N ILE A 90 4.43 5.73 -12.95
CA ILE A 90 4.59 5.00 -11.67
C ILE A 90 4.71 3.50 -11.92
N ASN A 91 5.81 2.88 -11.47
CA ASN A 91 6.05 1.44 -11.62
C ASN A 91 5.49 0.70 -10.40
N GLY A 92 4.15 0.64 -10.32
CA GLY A 92 3.39 -0.02 -9.26
C GLY A 92 2.87 0.95 -8.21
N ILE A 93 1.54 1.06 -8.11
CA ILE A 93 0.85 1.79 -7.04
C ILE A 93 1.10 1.08 -5.70
N VAL A 94 0.93 -0.24 -5.71
CA VAL A 94 1.42 -1.12 -4.68
C VAL A 94 2.43 -2.05 -5.32
N ARG A 95 3.61 -2.17 -4.70
CA ARG A 95 4.73 -2.98 -5.16
C ARG A 95 5.45 -3.58 -3.98
N THR A 96 6.43 -4.44 -4.20
CA THR A 96 7.40 -4.80 -3.17
C THR A 96 8.52 -3.76 -3.10
N GLU A 97 9.20 -3.69 -1.95
CA GLU A 97 10.45 -2.93 -1.83
C GLU A 97 11.48 -3.35 -2.90
N LEU A 98 12.44 -2.47 -3.19
CA LEU A 98 13.56 -2.68 -4.13
C LEU A 98 14.65 -3.64 -3.59
N GLU A 99 14.24 -4.70 -2.89
CA GLU A 99 15.09 -5.73 -2.30
C GLU A 99 14.49 -7.13 -2.54
N THR A 100 15.16 -8.19 -2.06
CA THR A 100 14.55 -9.54 -2.08
C THR A 100 13.40 -9.60 -1.08
N VAL A 101 12.18 -9.61 -1.60
CA VAL A 101 10.94 -9.66 -0.83
C VAL A 101 10.22 -10.98 -1.08
N GLU A 102 9.78 -11.64 -0.01
CA GLU A 102 9.12 -12.94 -0.07
C GLU A 102 7.87 -12.98 0.82
N ASN A 103 7.00 -13.96 0.56
CA ASN A 103 5.79 -14.18 1.36
C ASN A 103 4.94 -12.91 1.48
N VAL A 104 4.50 -12.35 0.34
CA VAL A 104 3.65 -11.16 0.27
C VAL A 104 2.33 -11.50 -0.41
N SER A 105 1.21 -10.97 0.09
CA SER A 105 -0.11 -11.13 -0.51
C SER A 105 -0.94 -9.87 -0.40
N MET A 106 -1.93 -9.74 -1.30
CA MET A 106 -2.93 -8.67 -1.28
C MET A 106 -4.32 -9.27 -1.50
N SER A 107 -5.32 -8.85 -0.72
CA SER A 107 -6.70 -9.33 -0.90
C SER A 107 -7.76 -8.33 -0.44
N ASN A 108 -8.98 -8.47 -0.94
CA ASN A 108 -10.16 -7.71 -0.50
C ASN A 108 -10.04 -6.18 -0.58
N LEU A 109 -9.33 -5.65 -1.59
CA LEU A 109 -9.17 -4.22 -1.80
C LEU A 109 -9.22 -3.86 -3.29
N VAL A 110 -9.39 -2.58 -3.60
CA VAL A 110 -9.37 -2.03 -4.96
C VAL A 110 -8.09 -1.20 -5.14
N ILE A 111 -7.41 -1.41 -6.27
CA ILE A 111 -6.35 -0.52 -6.74
C ILE A 111 -6.93 0.33 -7.86
N ASP A 112 -7.00 1.64 -7.63
CA ASP A 112 -7.51 2.62 -8.58
C ASP A 112 -6.36 3.49 -9.09
N GLY A 113 -5.94 3.26 -10.34
CA GLY A 113 -4.92 4.07 -11.00
C GLY A 113 -5.38 5.46 -11.41
N ASN A 114 -6.67 5.77 -11.25
CA ASN A 114 -7.24 7.10 -11.48
C ASN A 114 -6.90 7.69 -12.86
N ARG A 115 -6.94 6.83 -13.90
CA ARG A 115 -6.52 7.18 -15.27
C ARG A 115 -7.32 8.35 -15.87
N GLU A 116 -8.54 8.56 -15.41
CA GLU A 116 -9.42 9.63 -15.90
C GLU A 116 -8.91 11.01 -15.50
N ASN A 117 -8.11 11.10 -14.43
CA ASN A 117 -7.57 12.33 -13.88
C ASN A 117 -6.03 12.40 -13.97
N ASN A 118 -5.42 11.48 -14.71
CA ASN A 118 -3.97 11.40 -14.88
C ASN A 118 -3.63 11.18 -16.35
N THR A 119 -2.65 11.90 -16.85
CA THR A 119 -2.02 11.72 -18.17
C THR A 119 -0.65 11.06 -17.99
N GLY A 120 0.10 10.76 -19.05
CA GLY A 120 1.49 10.26 -18.91
C GLY A 120 1.67 8.83 -18.38
N HIS A 121 0.61 8.02 -18.35
CA HIS A 121 0.60 6.62 -17.95
C HIS A 121 1.05 5.66 -19.06
#